data_AF-A0A9D4KKT7-F1
#
_entry.id   AF-A0A9D4KKT7-F1
#
_cell.length_a   1.000
_cell.length_b   1.000
_cell.length_c   1.000
_cell.angle_alpha   90.00
_cell.angle_beta   90.00
_cell.angle_gamma   90.00
#
_symmetry.space_group_name_H-M   'P 1'
#
loop_
_entity.id
_entity.type
_entity.pdbx_description
1 polymer ?
#
loop_
_entity_poly.entity_id
_entity_poly.type
_entity_poly.pdbx_seq_one_letter_code
_entity_poly.pdbx_strand_id
1 'polypeptide(L)'
;MQIRDWKRVLTSSRSKSQLTKLYTECLTLHCHDLLDENQEVYVAGGMGQIALKVTNTCASFLPRLYSDQKEADYRMLLHVAYSSGSDARTVVVVSPDTDVFACTNLCRNLFTILATV
;
A
#
# COMPACT_ATOMS: atom_id res chain seq x y z
N MET A 1 10.45 17.96 -10.43
CA MET A 1 10.51 17.13 -11.66
C MET A 1 9.15 17.17 -12.33
N GLN A 2 9.00 17.85 -13.48
CA GLN A 2 7.73 17.84 -14.23
C GLN A 2 7.72 16.64 -15.19
N ILE A 3 6.87 15.66 -14.92
CA ILE A 3 6.66 14.52 -15.82
C ILE A 3 5.67 14.97 -16.90
N ARG A 4 6.18 15.11 -18.13
CA ARG A 4 5.40 15.61 -19.29
C ARG A 4 4.55 14.52 -19.98
N ASP A 5 4.89 13.26 -19.78
CA ASP A 5 4.21 12.13 -20.43
C ASP A 5 4.06 10.96 -19.47
N TRP A 6 3.00 11.03 -18.65
CA TRP A 6 2.67 10.01 -17.67
C TRP A 6 2.40 8.64 -18.31
N LYS A 7 1.80 8.60 -19.50
CA LYS A 7 1.49 7.34 -20.19
C LYS A 7 2.77 6.58 -20.50
N ARG A 8 3.81 7.26 -20.97
CA ARG A 8 5.12 6.63 -21.26
C ARG A 8 5.83 6.15 -20.00
N VAL A 9 5.73 6.89 -18.90
CA VAL A 9 6.30 6.48 -17.60
C VAL A 9 5.62 5.22 -17.08
N LEU A 10 4.31 5.10 -17.29
CA LEU A 10 3.50 3.96 -16.86
C LEU A 10 3.53 2.75 -17.82
N THR A 11 4.20 2.83 -18.97
CA THR A 11 4.38 1.66 -19.87
C THR A 11 5.71 0.95 -19.69
N SER A 12 6.75 1.64 -19.22
CA SER A 12 8.08 1.04 -18.98
C SER A 12 8.22 0.46 -17.58
N SER A 13 8.59 -0.82 -17.47
CA SER A 13 8.89 -1.47 -16.18
C SER A 13 9.99 -0.76 -15.40
N ARG A 14 11.02 -0.24 -16.09
CA ARG A 14 12.10 0.54 -15.49
C ARG A 14 11.62 1.88 -14.95
N SER A 15 10.77 2.58 -15.68
CA SER A 15 10.21 3.85 -15.21
C SER A 15 9.27 3.66 -14.03
N LYS A 16 8.47 2.58 -14.02
CA LYS A 16 7.65 2.19 -12.87
C LYS A 16 8.51 1.94 -11.63
N SER A 17 9.57 1.13 -11.73
CA SER A 17 10.41 0.82 -10.57
C SER A 17 11.11 2.06 -9.99
N GLN A 18 11.58 2.98 -10.84
CA GLN A 18 12.13 4.26 -10.40
C GLN A 18 11.10 5.14 -9.70
N LEU A 19 9.86 5.16 -10.22
CA LEU A 19 8.77 5.90 -9.61
C LEU A 19 8.43 5.31 -8.22
N THR A 20 8.27 3.99 -8.12
CA THR A 20 7.99 3.32 -6.83
C THR A 20 9.10 3.56 -5.81
N LYS A 21 10.37 3.57 -6.25
CA LYS A 21 11.51 3.93 -5.40
C LYS A 21 11.39 5.36 -4.88
N LEU A 22 11.15 6.33 -5.76
CA LEU A 22 10.98 7.73 -5.37
C LEU A 22 9.83 7.92 -4.36
N TYR A 23 8.68 7.29 -4.62
CA TYR A 23 7.54 7.33 -3.70
C TYR A 23 7.88 6.72 -2.35
N THR A 24 8.60 5.60 -2.33
CA THR A 24 9.04 4.97 -1.08
C THR A 24 9.98 5.87 -0.29
N GLU A 25 10.94 6.52 -0.96
CA GLU A 25 11.85 7.48 -0.33
C GLU A 25 11.10 8.69 0.24
N CYS A 26 10.17 9.27 -0.54
CA CYS A 26 9.35 10.40 -0.08
C CYS A 26 8.47 10.04 1.12
N LEU A 27 7.79 8.89 1.10
CA LEU A 27 6.97 8.44 2.23
C LEU A 27 7.84 8.20 3.47
N THR A 28 9.01 7.60 3.30
CA THR A 28 9.91 7.36 4.44
C THR A 28 10.40 8.66 5.09
N LEU A 29 10.65 9.71 4.29
CA LEU A 29 11.18 10.98 4.77
C LEU A 29 10.11 11.90 5.34
N HIS A 30 8.93 11.97 4.70
CA HIS A 30 7.94 13.02 4.97
C HIS A 30 6.65 12.51 5.60
N CYS A 31 6.40 11.20 5.60
CA CYS A 31 5.12 10.70 6.11
C CYS A 31 4.98 10.88 7.62
N HIS A 32 6.08 10.89 8.38
CA HIS A 32 6.03 11.04 9.84
C HIS A 32 5.32 12.33 10.28
N ASP A 33 5.53 13.44 9.58
CA ASP A 33 4.89 14.75 9.85
C ASP A 33 3.38 14.75 9.57
N LEU A 34 2.88 13.76 8.83
CA LEU A 34 1.50 13.66 8.38
C LEU A 34 0.69 12.62 9.18
N LEU A 35 1.34 11.88 10.10
CA LEU A 35 0.73 10.79 10.84
C LEU A 35 0.40 11.22 12.27
N ASP A 36 -0.82 10.91 12.71
CA ASP A 36 -1.21 10.97 14.12
C ASP A 36 -0.52 9.85 14.93
N GLU A 37 -0.53 9.96 16.26
CA GLU A 37 0.15 9.01 17.18
C GLU A 37 -0.25 7.54 17.01
N ASN A 38 -1.47 7.27 16.53
CA ASN A 38 -2.00 5.92 16.35
C ASN A 38 -2.03 5.48 14.88
N GLN A 39 -1.39 6.23 13.99
CA GLN A 39 -1.36 5.91 12.57
C GLN A 39 -0.03 5.26 12.18
N GLU A 40 -0.13 4.24 11.34
CA GLU A 40 1.01 3.49 10.84
C GLU A 40 0.88 3.31 9.33
N VAL A 41 1.99 3.50 8.61
CA VAL A 41 2.05 3.31 7.17
C VAL A 41 3.05 2.21 6.84
N TYR A 42 2.61 1.26 6.04
CA TYR A 42 3.42 0.16 5.57
C TYR A 42 3.76 0.39 4.10
N VAL A 43 5.04 0.54 3.79
CA VAL A 43 5.54 0.85 2.44
C VAL A 43 6.35 -0.32 1.91
N ALA A 44 6.03 -0.78 0.70
CA ALA A 44 6.74 -1.86 0.02
C ALA A 44 6.92 -1.56 -1.49
N GLY A 45 7.88 -2.24 -2.11
CA GLY A 45 8.07 -2.25 -3.57
C GLY A 45 9.07 -1.25 -4.14
N GLY A 46 9.41 -0.17 -3.43
CA GLY A 46 10.38 0.82 -3.95
C GLY A 46 11.85 0.54 -3.61
N MET A 47 12.11 -0.29 -2.60
CA MET A 47 13.47 -0.66 -2.17
C MET A 47 13.74 -2.15 -2.42
N GLY A 48 13.32 -2.63 -3.59
CA GLY A 48 13.48 -4.02 -4.00
C GLY A 48 12.66 -4.95 -3.12
N GLN A 49 13.33 -5.60 -2.18
CA GLN A 49 12.78 -6.70 -1.39
C GLN A 49 12.56 -6.37 0.08
N ILE A 50 12.62 -5.08 0.41
CA ILE A 50 12.50 -4.56 1.75
C ILE A 50 11.14 -3.88 1.89
N ALA A 51 10.48 -4.11 3.02
CA ALA A 51 9.29 -3.37 3.45
C ALA A 51 9.66 -2.47 4.63
N LEU A 52 8.93 -1.37 4.79
CA LEU A 52 9.13 -0.37 5.83
C LEU A 52 7.83 -0.16 6.59
N LYS A 53 7.93 -0.02 7.91
CA LYS A 53 6.90 0.54 8.77
C LYS A 53 7.29 1.97 9.09
N VAL A 54 6.43 2.92 8.79
CA VAL A 54 6.59 4.35 9.12
C VAL A 54 5.52 4.72 10.14
N THR A 55 5.94 5.33 11.24
CA THR A 55 5.08 5.95 12.25
C THR A 55 5.37 7.45 12.30
N ASN A 56 4.66 8.19 13.15
CA ASN A 56 4.93 9.60 13.39
C ASN A 56 6.31 9.90 14.04
N THR A 57 7.00 8.86 14.55
CA THR A 57 8.26 9.01 15.29
C THR A 57 9.44 8.35 14.58
N CYS A 58 9.23 7.29 13.81
CA CYS A 58 10.33 6.57 13.16
C CYS A 58 9.91 5.79 11.92
N ALA A 59 10.92 5.38 11.15
CA ALA A 59 10.79 4.36 10.14
C ALA A 59 11.64 3.14 10.51
N SER A 60 11.10 1.94 10.33
CA SER A 60 11.77 0.69 10.66
C SER A 60 11.63 -0.33 9.53
N PHE A 61 12.66 -1.17 9.36
CA PHE A 61 12.63 -2.25 8.39
C PHE A 61 11.75 -3.40 8.88
N LEU A 62 10.93 -3.93 7.97
CA LEU A 62 10.13 -5.11 8.20
C LEU A 62 10.72 -6.32 7.46
N PRO A 63 10.52 -7.53 8.01
CA PRO A 63 10.85 -8.76 7.31
C PRO A 63 10.13 -8.82 5.96
N ARG A 64 10.85 -9.28 4.95
CA ARG A 64 10.26 -9.56 3.64
C ARG A 64 9.26 -10.70 3.77
N LEU A 65 8.06 -10.51 3.23
CA LEU A 65 6.99 -11.52 3.26
C LEU A 65 7.07 -12.54 2.10
N TYR A 66 7.96 -12.31 1.12
CA TYR A 66 8.18 -13.16 -0.07
C TYR A 66 6.90 -13.52 -0.83
N SER A 67 5.95 -12.59 -0.90
CA SER A 67 4.66 -12.85 -1.55
C SER A 67 4.74 -12.69 -3.07
N ASP A 68 4.06 -13.57 -3.79
CA ASP A 68 3.69 -13.31 -5.18
C ASP A 68 2.50 -12.33 -5.27
N GLN A 69 2.07 -11.98 -6.49
CA GLN A 69 0.99 -11.01 -6.70
C GLN A 69 -0.34 -11.48 -6.07
N LYS A 70 -0.68 -12.76 -6.23
CA LYS A 70 -1.94 -13.31 -5.69
C LYS A 70 -1.90 -13.38 -4.17
N GLU A 71 -0.76 -13.76 -3.60
CA GLU A 71 -0.56 -13.79 -2.15
C GLU A 71 -0.62 -12.39 -1.54
N ALA A 72 -0.11 -11.38 -2.23
CA ALA A 72 -0.23 -9.99 -1.80
C ALA A 72 -1.69 -9.54 -1.74
N ASP A 73 -2.48 -9.83 -2.78
CA ASP A 73 -3.91 -9.52 -2.81
C ASP A 73 -4.66 -10.25 -1.68
N TYR A 74 -4.38 -11.53 -1.48
CA TYR A 74 -5.00 -12.32 -0.42
C TYR A 74 -4.64 -11.83 0.99
N ARG A 75 -3.37 -11.46 1.22
CA ARG A 75 -2.93 -10.91 2.51
C ARG A 75 -3.62 -9.60 2.83
N MET A 76 -3.81 -8.73 1.84
CA MET A 76 -4.55 -7.48 2.04
C MET A 76 -5.97 -7.77 2.54
N LEU A 77 -6.67 -8.75 1.95
CA LEU A 77 -8.00 -9.16 2.44
C LEU A 77 -7.97 -9.72 3.86
N LEU A 78 -6.95 -10.54 4.18
CA LEU A 78 -6.79 -11.09 5.53
C LEU A 78 -6.59 -9.98 6.56
N HIS A 79 -5.79 -8.96 6.24
CA HIS A 79 -5.62 -7.78 7.09
C HIS A 79 -6.94 -7.04 7.26
N VAL A 80 -7.70 -6.85 6.17
CA VAL A 80 -9.00 -6.19 6.26
C VAL A 80 -9.99 -7.01 7.10
N ALA A 81 -10.07 -8.32 6.91
CA ALA A 81 -10.93 -9.20 7.69
C ALA A 81 -10.57 -9.18 9.18
N TYR A 82 -9.28 -9.22 9.50
CA TYR A 82 -8.77 -9.12 10.86
C TYR A 82 -9.12 -7.75 11.48
N SER A 83 -8.82 -6.65 10.77
CA SER A 83 -9.13 -5.29 11.23
C SER A 83 -10.63 -5.06 11.37
N SER A 84 -11.46 -5.68 10.54
CA SER A 84 -12.92 -5.60 10.66
C SER A 84 -13.49 -6.38 11.85
N GLY A 85 -12.70 -7.26 12.46
CA GLY A 85 -13.02 -7.97 13.70
C GLY A 85 -12.44 -7.32 14.95
N SER A 86 -11.61 -6.28 14.81
CA SER A 86 -11.08 -5.48 15.91
C SER A 86 -11.85 -4.16 16.05
N ASP A 87 -11.46 -3.29 16.99
CA ASP A 87 -12.10 -1.98 17.26
C ASP A 87 -12.01 -0.97 16.08
N ALA A 88 -11.56 -1.38 14.90
CA ALA A 88 -11.49 -0.50 13.75
C ALA A 88 -12.91 -0.15 13.26
N ARG A 89 -13.28 1.12 13.39
CA ARG A 89 -14.59 1.62 12.93
C ARG A 89 -14.71 1.68 11.40
N THR A 90 -13.59 1.75 10.68
CA THR A 90 -13.58 1.87 9.22
C THR A 90 -12.28 1.30 8.66
N VAL A 91 -12.40 0.46 7.64
CA VAL A 91 -11.26 -0.02 6.84
C VAL A 91 -11.46 0.45 5.41
N VAL A 92 -10.46 1.17 4.88
CA VAL A 92 -10.46 1.68 3.51
C VAL A 92 -9.42 0.92 2.70
N VAL A 93 -9.86 0.28 1.62
CA VAL A 93 -8.96 -0.35 0.65
C VAL A 93 -8.97 0.48 -0.62
N VAL A 94 -7.79 0.91 -1.07
CA VAL A 94 -7.62 1.60 -2.35
C VAL A 94 -6.72 0.74 -3.21
N SER A 95 -7.29 0.15 -4.25
CA SER A 95 -6.55 -0.65 -5.22
C SER A 95 -7.07 -0.35 -6.63
N PRO A 96 -6.18 -0.11 -7.60
CA PRO A 96 -6.55 -0.08 -9.01
C PRO A 96 -6.81 -1.48 -9.58
N ASP A 97 -6.47 -2.54 -8.83
CA ASP A 97 -6.67 -3.93 -9.25
C ASP A 97 -8.11 -4.37 -8.99
N THR A 98 -8.81 -4.76 -10.06
CA THR A 98 -10.19 -5.23 -10.00
C THR A 98 -10.32 -6.57 -9.27
N ASP A 99 -9.25 -7.38 -9.24
CA ASP A 99 -9.27 -8.68 -8.56
C ASP A 99 -9.38 -8.48 -7.04
N VAL A 100 -8.75 -7.42 -6.51
CA VAL A 100 -8.89 -7.00 -5.11
C VAL A 100 -10.34 -6.65 -4.81
N PHE A 101 -11.02 -5.91 -5.69
CA PHE A 101 -12.44 -5.60 -5.51
C PHE A 101 -13.31 -6.86 -5.51
N ALA A 102 -13.11 -7.79 -6.44
CA ALA A 102 -13.86 -9.05 -6.47
C ALA A 102 -13.70 -9.84 -5.16
N CYS A 103 -12.48 -9.89 -4.66
CA CYS A 103 -12.09 -10.58 -3.43
C CYS A 103 -12.70 -9.99 -2.15
N THR A 104 -12.99 -8.69 -2.10
CA THR A 104 -13.59 -8.07 -0.91
C THR A 104 -15.02 -8.49 -0.63
N ASN A 105 -15.76 -9.00 -1.63
CA ASN A 105 -17.09 -9.61 -1.42
C ASN A 105 -17.05 -10.80 -0.44
N LEU A 106 -15.87 -11.36 -0.19
CA LEU A 106 -15.65 -12.43 0.79
C LEU A 106 -15.58 -11.91 2.23
N CYS A 107 -15.42 -10.60 2.44
CA CYS A 107 -15.29 -9.97 3.75
C CYS A 107 -16.59 -9.22 4.11
N ARG A 108 -17.39 -9.79 5.03
CA ARG A 108 -18.73 -9.29 5.38
C ARG A 108 -18.80 -7.88 6.00
N ASN A 109 -17.68 -7.29 6.39
CA ASN A 109 -17.61 -6.05 7.19
C ASN A 109 -16.80 -4.92 6.51
N LEU A 110 -16.58 -4.99 5.20
CA LEU A 110 -15.84 -3.95 4.46
C LEU A 110 -16.75 -2.77 4.12
N PHE A 111 -16.43 -1.58 4.63
CA PHE A 111 -17.29 -0.40 4.49
C PHE A 111 -16.93 0.52 3.32
N THR A 112 -15.71 0.54 2.79
CA THR A 112 -15.39 1.34 1.59
C THR A 112 -14.18 0.82 0.83
N ILE A 113 -14.36 0.59 -0.47
CA ILE A 113 -13.26 0.37 -1.43
C ILE A 113 -13.36 1.46 -2.47
N LEU A 114 -12.26 2.19 -2.68
CA LEU A 114 -12.14 3.12 -3.79
C LEU A 114 -11.38 2.41 -4.90
N ALA A 115 -12.11 1.83 -5.84
CA ALA A 115 -11.56 1.42 -7.13
C ALA A 115 -11.50 2.66 -8.03
N THR A 116 -10.32 3.26 -8.18
CA THR A 116 -10.12 4.36 -9.12
C THR A 116 -9.86 3.78 -10.51
N VAL A 117 -10.77 4.07 -11.45
CA VAL A 117 -10.71 3.72 -12.88
C VAL A 117 -9.65 4.54 -13.60
#